data_AF-A0A800JB62-F1
#
_entry.id   AF-A0A800JB62-F1
#
_cell.length_a   1.000
_cell.length_b   1.000
_cell.length_c   1.000
_cell.angle_alpha   90.00
_cell.angle_beta   90.00
_cell.angle_gamma   90.00
#
_symmetry.space_group_name_H-M   'P 1'
#
loop_
_entity.id
_entity.type
_entity.pdbx_description
1 polymer ?
#
loop_
_entity_poly.entity_id
_entity_poly.type
_entity_poly.pdbx_seq_one_letter_code
_entity_poly.pdbx_strand_id
1 'polypeptide(L)'
;MSSVEAPLRAKSVSSQVNIPKTELEKASIRFAGDSGDGMQLTGTRFSATSVMAGNDVITFPDYPAEIRAPAGTLAGVSSFDLSISSNEIYTTADFLSVLVVMNPAALKMNLQDLEKGGIL
;
A
#
# COMPACT_ATOMS: atom_id res chain seq x y z
N MET A 1 -47.38 11.27 -14.04
CA MET A 1 -46.06 10.66 -13.80
C MET A 1 -45.39 11.48 -12.72
N SER A 2 -45.42 11.00 -11.47
CA SER A 2 -44.90 11.70 -10.30
C SER A 2 -43.43 11.32 -10.11
N SER A 3 -42.53 12.29 -10.27
CA SER A 3 -41.12 12.15 -9.86
C SER A 3 -41.05 12.07 -8.34
N VAL A 4 -40.51 10.96 -7.84
CA VAL A 4 -40.07 10.83 -6.45
C VAL A 4 -38.61 11.24 -6.41
N GLU A 5 -38.33 12.47 -5.97
CA GLU A 5 -36.97 12.87 -5.59
C GLU A 5 -36.71 12.39 -4.16
N ALA A 6 -35.83 11.39 -4.02
CA ALA A 6 -35.33 10.97 -2.73
C ALA A 6 -34.23 11.94 -2.28
N PRO A 7 -34.31 12.57 -1.10
CA PRO A 7 -33.22 13.40 -0.61
C PRO A 7 -32.05 12.50 -0.20
N LEU A 8 -30.97 12.52 -1.00
CA LEU A 8 -29.68 11.95 -0.63
C LEU A 8 -29.10 12.78 0.53
N ARG A 9 -29.39 12.34 1.76
CA ARG A 9 -28.76 12.87 2.97
C ARG A 9 -27.31 12.41 3.00
N ALA A 10 -26.40 13.21 2.45
CA ALA A 10 -24.97 13.04 2.64
C ALA A 10 -24.68 13.09 4.15
N LYS A 11 -24.43 11.93 4.77
CA LYS A 11 -23.87 11.89 6.12
C LYS A 11 -22.45 12.41 6.03
N SER A 12 -22.24 13.66 6.43
CA SER A 12 -20.92 14.19 6.76
C SER A 12 -20.39 13.42 7.97
N VAL A 13 -19.68 12.32 7.73
CA VAL A 13 -18.93 11.63 8.78
C VAL A 13 -17.65 12.42 8.99
N SER A 14 -17.76 13.55 9.67
CA SER A 14 -16.62 14.28 10.21
C SER A 14 -16.39 13.85 11.65
N SER A 15 -15.98 12.61 11.85
CA SER A 15 -15.28 12.25 13.08
C SER A 15 -13.82 12.69 12.88
N GLN A 16 -13.46 13.86 13.40
CA GLN A 16 -12.05 14.22 13.54
C GLN A 16 -11.42 13.27 14.55
N VAL A 17 -10.95 12.12 14.07
CA VAL A 17 -10.09 11.24 14.83
C VAL A 17 -8.78 12.00 15.00
N ASN A 18 -8.41 12.32 16.23
CA ASN A 18 -7.11 12.92 16.54
C ASN A 18 -6.03 11.84 16.38
N ILE A 19 -5.60 11.61 15.15
CA ILE A 19 -4.51 10.68 14.84
C ILE A 19 -3.21 11.43 15.14
N PRO A 20 -2.35 10.93 16.04
CA PRO A 20 -1.06 11.55 16.30
C PRO A 20 -0.27 11.66 14.99
N LYS A 21 0.22 12.86 14.68
CA LYS A 21 0.97 13.14 13.47
C LYS A 21 2.45 13.15 13.81
N THR A 22 3.22 12.38 13.05
CA THR A 22 4.67 12.40 13.08
C THR A 22 5.13 12.75 11.68
N GLU A 23 5.98 13.77 11.56
CA GLU A 23 6.67 14.07 10.31
C GLU A 23 7.76 13.03 10.08
N LEU A 24 7.79 12.44 8.89
CA LEU A 24 8.77 11.43 8.50
C LEU A 24 9.56 11.95 7.30
N GLU A 25 10.89 11.87 7.38
CA GLU A 25 11.75 12.26 6.26
C GLU A 25 11.71 11.23 5.13
N LYS A 26 11.61 9.94 5.48
CA LYS A 26 11.55 8.80 4.55
C LYS A 26 10.62 7.72 5.12
N ALA A 27 9.91 7.03 4.25
CA ALA A 27 9.15 5.83 4.61
C ALA A 27 9.21 4.80 3.49
N SER A 28 9.31 3.52 3.85
CA SER A 28 9.20 2.38 2.94
C SER A 28 7.88 1.66 3.15
N ILE A 29 7.19 1.37 2.04
CA ILE A 29 5.86 0.79 2.02
C ILE A 29 5.87 -0.40 1.06
N ARG A 30 5.34 -1.54 1.50
CA ARG A 30 5.08 -2.70 0.65
C ARG A 30 3.58 -2.98 0.59
N PHE A 31 3.03 -3.06 -0.61
CA PHE A 31 1.72 -3.66 -0.84
C PHE A 31 1.92 -5.12 -1.26
N ALA A 32 1.39 -6.08 -0.51
CA ALA A 32 1.58 -7.51 -0.78
C ALA A 32 0.24 -8.26 -0.87
N GLY A 33 0.13 -9.15 -1.85
CA GLY A 33 -1.07 -9.93 -2.12
C GLY A 33 -0.84 -10.95 -3.23
N ASP A 34 -1.86 -11.74 -3.56
CA ASP A 34 -1.78 -12.71 -4.66
C ASP A 34 -1.97 -12.00 -5.99
N SER A 35 -1.41 -12.54 -7.08
CA SER A 35 -1.67 -12.03 -8.42
C SER A 35 -3.17 -11.84 -8.69
N GLY A 36 -3.61 -10.58 -8.82
CA GLY A 36 -5.01 -10.21 -8.99
C GLY A 36 -5.61 -9.40 -7.84
N ASP A 37 -5.00 -9.41 -6.65
CA ASP A 37 -5.49 -8.65 -5.48
C ASP A 37 -5.31 -7.13 -5.62
N GLY A 38 -4.52 -6.68 -6.59
CA GLY A 38 -4.42 -5.27 -6.96
C GLY A 38 -3.29 -4.48 -6.29
N MET A 39 -2.28 -5.15 -5.71
CA MET A 39 -1.06 -4.52 -5.17
C MET A 39 -0.34 -3.63 -6.20
N GLN A 40 -0.23 -4.06 -7.45
CA GLN A 40 0.43 -3.31 -8.52
C GLN A 40 -0.33 -2.02 -8.87
N LEU A 41 -1.66 -2.12 -8.98
CA LEU A 41 -2.52 -0.96 -9.25
C LEU A 41 -2.47 0.03 -8.08
N THR A 42 -2.66 -0.47 -6.86
CA THR A 42 -2.65 0.34 -5.63
C THR A 42 -1.29 1.04 -5.48
N GLY A 43 -0.20 0.29 -5.58
CA GLY A 43 1.17 0.80 -5.51
C GLY A 43 1.44 1.88 -6.57
N THR A 44 1.10 1.62 -7.82
CA THR A 44 1.26 2.60 -8.91
C THR A 44 0.50 3.90 -8.65
N ARG A 45 -0.75 3.81 -8.18
CA ARG A 45 -1.58 4.99 -7.85
C ARG A 45 -1.04 5.74 -6.64
N PHE A 46 -0.58 5.02 -5.62
CA PHE A 46 0.05 5.61 -4.45
C PHE A 46 1.33 6.36 -4.85
N SER A 47 2.23 5.73 -5.61
CA SER A 47 3.45 6.36 -6.11
C SER A 47 3.16 7.64 -6.91
N ALA A 48 2.23 7.59 -7.87
CA ALA A 48 1.84 8.77 -8.64
C ALA A 48 1.31 9.90 -7.74
N THR A 49 0.49 9.57 -6.75
CA THR A 49 -0.06 10.55 -5.80
C THR A 49 1.04 11.13 -4.92
N SER A 50 1.99 10.33 -4.45
CA SER A 50 3.13 10.78 -3.65
C SER A 50 4.04 11.74 -4.42
N VAL A 51 4.31 11.46 -5.70
CA VAL A 51 5.05 12.38 -6.59
C VAL A 51 4.27 13.68 -6.79
N MET A 52 2.95 13.61 -7.03
CA MET A 52 2.10 14.80 -7.15
C MET A 52 2.07 15.64 -5.87
N ALA A 53 2.26 15.01 -4.70
CA ALA A 53 2.39 15.69 -3.42
C ALA A 53 3.80 16.30 -3.17
N GLY A 54 4.74 16.10 -4.09
CA GLY A 54 6.10 16.68 -4.03
C GLY A 54 7.15 15.79 -3.37
N ASN A 55 6.85 14.52 -3.12
CA ASN A 55 7.85 13.58 -2.59
C ASN A 55 8.68 12.98 -3.71
N ASP A 56 9.94 12.68 -3.43
CA ASP A 56 10.70 11.78 -4.28
C ASP A 56 10.30 10.33 -4.01
N VAL A 57 10.29 9.50 -5.06
CA VAL A 57 9.73 8.15 -5.03
C VAL A 57 10.59 7.20 -5.85
N ILE A 58 10.98 6.09 -5.23
CA ILE A 58 11.51 4.91 -5.94
C ILE A 58 10.55 3.75 -5.75
N THR A 59 10.35 2.95 -6.80
CA THR A 59 9.43 1.81 -6.80
C THR A 59 10.15 0.55 -7.22
N PHE A 60 9.75 -0.59 -6.65
CA PHE A 60 10.29 -1.90 -6.97
C PHE A 60 9.14 -2.93 -6.97
N PRO A 61 8.51 -3.17 -8.14
CA PRO A 61 7.48 -4.20 -8.26
C PRO A 61 8.12 -5.60 -8.30
N ASP A 62 7.54 -6.54 -7.55
CA ASP A 62 7.94 -7.95 -7.53
C ASP A 62 6.77 -8.85 -7.94
N TYR A 63 7.06 -9.85 -8.77
CA TYR A 63 6.08 -10.75 -9.36
C TYR A 63 6.49 -12.20 -9.11
N PRO A 64 5.56 -13.09 -8.71
CA PRO A 64 5.87 -14.49 -8.49
C PRO A 64 6.33 -15.16 -9.79
N ALA A 65 7.24 -16.12 -9.66
CA ALA A 65 7.68 -16.95 -10.78
C ALA A 65 6.58 -17.87 -11.32
N GLU A 66 5.59 -18.22 -10.49
CA GLU A 66 4.49 -19.10 -10.85
C GLU A 66 3.33 -18.31 -11.46
N ILE A 67 3.14 -18.46 -12.76
CA ILE A 67 2.17 -17.70 -13.56
C ILE A 67 0.72 -18.10 -13.24
N ARG A 68 0.49 -19.29 -12.63
CA ARG A 68 -0.84 -19.74 -12.21
C ARG A 68 -0.79 -20.47 -10.86
N ALA A 69 -0.27 -19.78 -9.85
CA ALA A 69 -0.25 -20.32 -8.50
C ALA A 69 -1.69 -20.48 -8.00
N PRO A 70 -2.02 -21.55 -7.26
CA PRO A 70 -3.30 -21.63 -6.59
C PRO A 70 -3.46 -20.45 -5.63
N ALA A 71 -4.66 -19.86 -5.59
CA ALA A 71 -4.95 -18.73 -4.71
C ALA A 71 -4.70 -19.09 -3.23
N GLY A 72 -4.15 -18.16 -2.48
CA GLY A 72 -3.78 -18.29 -1.07
C GLY A 72 -2.49 -19.09 -0.82
N THR A 73 -1.73 -19.42 -1.87
CA THR A 73 -0.43 -20.09 -1.72
C THR A 73 0.72 -19.10 -1.72
N LEU A 74 1.79 -19.42 -1.00
CA LEU A 74 2.99 -18.56 -0.96
C LEU A 74 3.64 -18.36 -2.34
N ALA A 75 3.47 -19.33 -3.25
CA ALA A 75 4.00 -19.23 -4.60
C ALA A 75 3.28 -18.19 -5.48
N GLY A 76 2.08 -17.77 -5.10
CA GLY A 76 1.28 -16.77 -5.83
C GLY A 76 1.40 -15.34 -5.30
N VAL A 77 2.13 -15.16 -4.21
CA VAL A 77 2.33 -13.86 -3.57
C VAL A 77 3.22 -13.00 -4.46
N SER A 78 2.78 -11.75 -4.64
CA SER A 78 3.47 -10.66 -5.31
C SER A 78 3.53 -9.46 -4.39
N SER A 79 4.38 -8.49 -4.74
CA SER A 79 4.42 -7.23 -4.02
C SER A 79 4.71 -6.03 -4.92
N PHE A 80 4.37 -4.85 -4.39
CA PHE A 80 4.81 -3.59 -4.93
C PHE A 80 5.44 -2.79 -3.79
N ASP A 81 6.75 -2.59 -3.90
CA ASP A 81 7.50 -1.85 -2.91
C ASP A 81 7.70 -0.42 -3.40
N LEU A 82 7.63 0.53 -2.50
CA LEU A 82 8.03 1.89 -2.77
C LEU A 82 8.71 2.50 -1.55
N SER A 83 9.64 3.41 -1.80
CA SER A 83 10.13 4.34 -0.78
C SER A 83 9.76 5.76 -1.19
N ILE A 84 9.26 6.53 -0.23
CA ILE A 84 8.91 7.94 -0.36
C ILE A 84 9.81 8.77 0.56
N SER A 85 10.16 9.98 0.14
CA SER A 85 11.07 10.85 0.90
C SER A 85 10.82 12.31 0.57
N SER A 86 11.08 13.19 1.54
CA SER A 86 11.13 14.64 1.31
C SER A 86 12.41 15.09 0.60
N ASN A 87 13.43 14.22 0.55
CA ASN A 87 14.72 14.41 -0.09
C ASN A 87 14.93 13.40 -1.22
N GLU A 88 15.94 13.63 -2.07
CA GLU A 88 16.30 12.72 -3.17
C GLU A 88 16.62 11.29 -2.69
N ILE A 89 16.05 10.28 -3.36
CA ILE A 89 16.22 8.86 -3.10
C ILE A 89 17.05 8.21 -4.21
N TYR A 90 18.15 7.57 -3.83
CA TYR A 90 19.02 6.86 -4.76
C TYR A 90 18.95 5.33 -4.61
N THR A 91 18.37 4.84 -3.51
CA THR A 91 18.31 3.41 -3.17
C THR A 91 16.98 3.03 -2.55
N THR A 92 16.60 1.78 -2.73
CA THR A 92 15.51 1.15 -1.98
C THR A 92 15.84 1.07 -0.49
N ALA A 93 14.83 0.89 0.35
CA ALA A 93 15.03 0.68 1.78
C ALA A 93 15.41 -0.78 2.09
N ASP A 94 16.17 -0.98 3.18
CA ASP A 94 16.57 -2.31 3.66
C ASP A 94 15.44 -3.03 4.40
N PHE A 95 14.57 -2.27 5.06
CA PHE A 95 13.41 -2.77 5.82
C PHE A 95 12.16 -1.95 5.50
N LEU A 96 11.00 -2.50 5.89
CA LEU A 96 9.69 -1.88 5.67
C LEU A 96 9.24 -1.10 6.91
N SER A 97 8.88 0.17 6.74
CA SER A 97 8.17 0.94 7.76
C SER A 97 6.67 0.58 7.80
N VAL A 98 6.10 0.27 6.64
CA VAL A 98 4.68 -0.09 6.46
C VAL A 98 4.55 -1.31 5.57
N LEU A 99 3.77 -2.29 6.01
CA LEU A 99 3.42 -3.48 5.24
C LEU A 99 1.90 -3.55 5.10
N VAL A 100 1.37 -3.40 3.89
CA VAL A 100 -0.06 -3.53 3.59
C VAL A 100 -0.32 -4.91 3.00
N VAL A 101 -0.95 -5.78 3.76
CA VAL A 101 -1.26 -7.16 3.35
C VAL A 101 -2.71 -7.30 2.88
N MET A 102 -2.88 -7.82 1.67
CA MET A 102 -4.20 -8.01 1.07
C MET A 102 -4.77 -9.41 1.33
N ASN A 103 -3.93 -10.34 1.81
CA ASN A 103 -4.33 -11.69 2.19
C ASN A 103 -3.38 -12.34 3.23
N PRO A 104 -3.75 -13.49 3.83
CA PRO A 104 -2.92 -14.17 4.83
C PRO A 104 -1.61 -14.79 4.30
N ALA A 105 -1.56 -15.18 3.04
CA ALA A 105 -0.34 -15.76 2.43
C ALA A 105 0.75 -14.68 2.32
N ALA A 106 0.37 -13.49 1.87
CA ALA A 106 1.21 -12.30 1.82
C ALA A 106 1.74 -11.90 3.20
N LEU A 107 0.88 -11.93 4.23
CA LEU A 107 1.30 -11.70 5.62
C LEU A 107 2.36 -12.71 6.05
N LYS A 108 2.11 -14.01 5.86
CA LYS A 108 3.04 -15.06 6.25
C LYS A 108 4.39 -14.92 5.55
N MET A 109 4.42 -14.48 4.30
CA MET A 109 5.64 -14.32 3.51
C MET A 109 6.47 -13.09 3.89
N ASN A 110 5.83 -11.97 4.23
CA ASN A 110 6.48 -10.66 4.31
C ASN A 110 6.64 -10.09 5.73
N LEU A 111 5.99 -10.68 6.74
CA LEU A 111 5.98 -10.10 8.10
C LEU A 111 7.38 -9.90 8.69
N GLN A 112 8.34 -10.74 8.33
CA GLN A 112 9.72 -10.65 8.83
C GLN A 112 10.48 -9.41 8.33
N ASP A 113 10.04 -8.81 7.22
CA ASP A 113 10.67 -7.63 6.61
C ASP A 113 10.16 -6.31 7.22
N LEU A 114 9.08 -6.37 8.02
CA LEU A 114 8.51 -5.23 8.73
C LEU A 114 9.36 -4.89 9.97
N GLU A 115 9.78 -3.63 10.06
CA GLU A 115 10.52 -3.13 11.22
C GLU A 115 9.72 -3.29 12.52
N LYS A 116 10.42 -3.44 13.65
CA LYS A 116 9.75 -3.46 14.96
C LYS A 116 9.06 -2.13 15.21
N GLY A 117 7.75 -2.19 15.46
CA GLY A 117 6.93 -0.99 15.63
C GLY A 117 6.47 -0.36 14.31
N GLY A 118 6.73 -1.01 13.17
CA GLY A 118 6.16 -0.66 11.88
C GLY A 118 4.64 -0.86 11.84
N ILE A 119 4.03 -0.34 10.77
CA ILE A 119 2.58 -0.38 10.56
C ILE A 119 2.22 -1.59 9.70
N LEU A 120 1.21 -2.36 10.13
CA LEU A 120 0.63 -3.51 9.42
C LEU A 120 -0.87 -3.27 9.15
#